data_AF-A0AAV4J1V9-F1
#
_entry.id   AF-A0AAV4J1V9-F1
#
_cell.length_a   1.000
_cell.length_b   1.000
_cell.length_c   1.000
_cell.angle_alpha   90.00
_cell.angle_beta   90.00
_cell.angle_gamma   90.00
#
_symmetry.space_group_name_H-M   'P 1'
#
loop_
_entity.id
_entity.type
_entity.pdbx_description
1 polymer ?
#
loop_
_entity_poly.entity_id
_entity_poly.type
_entity_poly.pdbx_seq_one_letter_code
_entity_poly.pdbx_strand_id
1 'polypeptide(L)'
;MAEKDLTILSSFHTKSLRKIVRILWPRIVSKQDLLDYCQQDSIEKVIVQKRWRWIAHVLRKDQNVIPRVAVQRKPEGHKKRGRPKITWKRTVKAETATMGQS
;
A
#
# COMPACT_ATOMS: atom_id res chain seq x y z
N MET A 1 2.03 1.50 -7.10
CA MET A 1 1.17 2.62 -6.67
C MET A 1 2.05 3.85 -6.63
N ALA A 2 1.60 4.96 -7.19
CA ALA A 2 2.34 6.20 -7.14
C ALA A 2 2.19 6.83 -5.74
N GLU A 3 3.17 7.63 -5.33
CA GLU A 3 3.12 8.38 -4.07
C GLU A 3 1.87 9.28 -4.00
N LYS A 4 1.45 9.84 -5.14
CA LYS A 4 0.21 10.61 -5.28
C LYS A 4 -1.04 9.80 -4.92
N ASP A 5 -1.08 8.51 -5.22
CA ASP A 5 -2.24 7.67 -4.90
C ASP A 5 -2.32 7.45 -3.38
N LEU A 6 -1.18 7.31 -2.71
CA LEU A 6 -1.10 7.17 -1.25
C LEU A 6 -1.57 8.44 -0.54
N THR A 7 -1.19 9.62 -1.02
CA THR A 7 -1.61 10.88 -0.40
C THR A 7 -3.13 11.06 -0.51
N ILE A 8 -3.73 10.75 -1.67
CA ILE A 8 -5.18 10.77 -1.88
C ILE A 8 -5.89 9.82 -0.91
N LEU A 9 -5.42 8.57 -0.82
CA LEU A 9 -5.99 7.59 0.10
C LEU A 9 -5.84 8.01 1.57
N SER A 10 -4.72 8.63 1.94
CA SER A 10 -4.48 9.09 3.30
C SER A 10 -5.42 10.24 3.68
N SER A 11 -5.69 11.15 2.75
CA SER A 11 -6.63 12.27 2.92
C SER A 11 -8.06 11.76 3.05
N PHE A 12 -8.45 10.81 2.19
CA PHE A 12 -9.75 10.16 2.29
C PHE A 12 -9.94 9.44 3.63
N HIS A 13 -8.92 8.69 4.07
CA HIS A 13 -8.97 7.94 5.33
C HIS A 13 -9.17 8.86 6.53
N THR A 14 -8.35 9.90 6.67
CA THR A 14 -8.45 10.84 7.80
C THR A 14 -9.73 11.65 7.77
N LYS A 15 -10.19 12.08 6.59
CA LYS A 15 -11.46 12.80 6.44
C LYS A 15 -12.65 11.93 6.85
N SER A 16 -12.63 10.65 6.47
CA SER A 16 -13.66 9.69 6.86
C SER A 16 -13.68 9.46 8.38
N LEU A 17 -12.52 9.27 9.01
CA LEU A 17 -12.42 9.11 10.46
C LEU A 17 -12.95 10.33 11.22
N ARG A 18 -12.60 11.55 10.80
CA ARG A 18 -13.14 12.78 11.43
C ARG A 18 -14.67 12.83 11.36
N LYS A 19 -15.26 12.41 10.24
CA LYS A 19 -16.71 12.38 10.06
C LYS A 19 -17.37 11.34 10.97
N ILE A 20 -16.76 10.15 11.11
CA ILE A 20 -17.26 9.06 11.97
C ILE A 20 -17.21 9.48 13.45
N VAL A 21 -16.08 10.03 13.89
CA VAL A 21 -15.87 10.48 15.29
C VAL A 21 -16.55 11.82 15.59
N ARG A 22 -17.19 12.45 14.59
CA ARG A 22 -17.88 13.75 14.70
C ARG A 22 -16.97 14.87 15.22
N ILE A 23 -15.71 14.91 14.77
CA ILE A 23 -14.82 16.03 15.07
C ILE A 23 -15.20 17.20 14.16
N LEU A 24 -15.77 18.23 14.78
CA LEU A 24 -16.18 19.47 14.14
C LEU A 24 -15.25 20.61 14.57
N TRP A 25 -15.22 21.67 13.78
CA TRP A 25 -14.63 22.94 14.20
C TRP A 25 -15.35 23.45 15.47
N PRO A 26 -14.66 24.08 16.44
CA PRO A 26 -13.27 24.55 16.46
C PRO A 26 -12.25 23.53 16.96
N ARG A 27 -12.63 22.26 17.14
CA ARG A 27 -11.72 21.23 17.67
C ARG A 27 -10.70 20.82 16.60
N ILE A 28 -9.43 21.13 16.83
CA ILE A 28 -8.31 20.74 15.97
C ILE A 28 -7.61 19.54 16.60
N VAL A 29 -7.55 18.43 15.86
CA VAL A 29 -6.86 17.19 16.26
C VAL A 29 -5.82 16.88 15.20
N SER A 30 -4.61 16.47 15.63
CA SER A 30 -3.56 16.06 14.71
C SER A 30 -3.94 14.75 13.99
N LYS A 31 -3.24 14.42 12.91
CA LYS A 31 -3.48 13.16 12.18
C LYS A 31 -3.09 11.94 13.03
N GLN A 32 -2.05 12.06 13.84
CA GLN A 32 -1.55 10.98 14.68
C GLN A 32 -2.53 10.72 15.84
N ASP A 33 -2.94 11.76 16.57
CA ASP A 33 -3.90 11.63 17.67
C ASP A 33 -5.24 11.06 17.21
N LEU A 34 -5.69 11.42 16.00
CA LEU A 34 -6.92 10.88 15.43
C LEU A 34 -6.82 9.37 15.19
N LEU A 35 -5.69 8.90 14.66
CA LEU A 35 -5.45 7.48 14.38
C LEU A 35 -5.35 6.69 15.69
N ASP A 36 -4.63 7.24 16.68
CA ASP A 36 -4.45 6.63 18.00
C ASP A 36 -5.78 6.54 18.75
N TYR A 37 -6.59 7.61 18.69
CA TYR A 37 -7.94 7.64 19.25
C TYR A 37 -8.85 6.57 18.61
N CYS A 38 -8.74 6.36 17.29
CA CYS A 38 -9.52 5.35 16.57
C CYS A 38 -8.90 3.94 16.63
N GLN A 39 -7.71 3.78 17.23
CA GLN A 39 -6.91 2.56 17.20
C GLN A 39 -6.71 2.03 15.76
N GLN A 40 -6.51 2.94 14.80
CA GLN A 40 -6.33 2.60 13.39
C GLN A 40 -4.89 2.81 12.93
N ASP A 41 -4.38 1.87 12.13
CA ASP A 41 -3.13 2.05 11.42
C ASP A 41 -3.25 3.08 10.29
N SER A 42 -2.13 3.68 9.90
CA SER A 42 -2.09 4.50 8.70
C SER A 42 -2.45 3.68 7.46
N ILE A 43 -3.13 4.29 6.49
CA ILE A 43 -3.57 3.59 5.27
C ILE A 43 -2.38 3.00 4.50
N GLU A 44 -1.23 3.67 4.56
CA GLU A 44 0.03 3.21 3.97
C GLU A 44 0.48 1.88 4.58
N LYS A 45 0.51 1.79 5.93
CA LYS A 45 0.83 0.55 6.64
C LYS A 45 -0.13 -0.57 6.28
N VAL A 46 -1.44 -0.29 6.26
CA VAL A 46 -2.47 -1.28 5.92
C VAL A 46 -2.27 -1.83 4.50
N ILE A 47 -2.01 -0.95 3.52
CA ILE A 47 -1.80 -1.39 2.13
C ILE A 47 -0.55 -2.25 2.02
N VAL A 48 0.55 -1.85 2.66
CA VAL A 48 1.80 -2.60 2.67
C VAL A 48 1.59 -3.98 3.28
N GLN A 49 0.95 -4.06 4.45
CA GLN A 49 0.65 -5.33 5.12
C GLN A 49 -0.24 -6.25 4.25
N LYS A 50 -1.30 -5.71 3.63
CA LYS A 50 -2.16 -6.49 2.74
C LYS A 50 -1.41 -7.00 1.51
N ARG A 51 -0.53 -6.19 0.93
CA ARG A 51 0.31 -6.61 -0.20
C ARG A 51 1.23 -7.76 0.19
N TRP A 52 1.90 -7.67 1.35
CA TRP A 52 2.76 -8.72 1.87
C TRP A 52 2.01 -10.01 2.17
N ARG A 53 0.83 -9.93 2.79
CA ARG A 53 -0.05 -11.09 3.01
C ARG A 53 -0.42 -11.77 1.69
N TRP A 54 -0.71 -10.99 0.65
CA TRP A 54 -1.02 -11.53 -0.67
C TRP A 54 0.20 -12.21 -1.32
N ILE A 55 1.39 -11.62 -1.23
CA ILE A 55 2.64 -12.23 -1.71
C ILE A 55 2.89 -13.56 -1.02
N ALA A 56 2.82 -13.58 0.31
CA ALA A 56 3.01 -14.79 1.10
C ALA A 56 1.98 -15.88 0.75
N HIS A 57 0.75 -15.49 0.43
CA HIS A 57 -0.26 -16.43 -0.06
C HIS A 57 0.10 -17.00 -1.44
N VAL A 58 0.52 -16.16 -2.39
CA VAL A 58 0.92 -16.60 -3.74
C VAL A 58 2.15 -17.50 -3.69
N LEU A 59 3.13 -17.18 -2.85
CA LEU A 59 4.37 -17.97 -2.70
C LEU A 59 4.14 -19.34 -2.03
N ARG A 60 3.06 -19.51 -1.28
CA ARG A 60 2.67 -20.81 -0.70
C ARG A 60 1.94 -21.74 -1.68
N LYS A 61 1.46 -21.23 -2.82
CA LYS A 61 0.82 -22.07 -3.86
C LYS A 61 1.86 -22.90 -4.60
N ASP A 62 1.44 -23.96 -5.29
CA ASP A 62 2.32 -24.78 -6.13
C ASP A 62 3.08 -23.93 -7.18
N GLN A 63 4.27 -24.39 -7.56
CA GLN A 63 5.17 -23.69 -8.49
C GLN A 63 4.56 -23.43 -9.87
N ASN A 64 3.69 -24.32 -10.33
CA ASN A 64 3.09 -24.23 -11.67
C ASN A 64 1.84 -23.36 -11.73
N VAL A 65 1.38 -22.83 -10.59
CA VAL A 65 0.17 -22.01 -10.54
C VAL A 65 0.44 -20.62 -11.13
N ILE A 66 -0.40 -20.20 -12.07
CA ILE A 66 -0.26 -18.97 -12.87
C ILE A 66 0.14 -17.74 -12.03
N PRO A 67 -0.52 -17.42 -10.89
CA PRO A 67 -0.10 -16.36 -9.98
C PRO A 67 1.38 -16.41 -9.54
N ARG A 68 1.91 -17.59 -9.19
CA ARG A 68 3.29 -17.76 -8.72
C ARG A 68 4.29 -17.54 -9.85
N VAL A 69 4.00 -18.11 -11.02
CA VAL A 69 4.77 -17.87 -12.24
C VAL A 69 4.77 -16.39 -12.63
N ALA A 70 3.62 -15.72 -12.58
CA ALA A 70 3.49 -14.30 -12.91
C ALA A 70 4.28 -13.40 -11.94
N VAL A 71 4.26 -13.72 -10.63
CA VAL A 71 5.05 -13.00 -9.62
C VAL A 71 6.56 -13.21 -9.84
N GLN A 72 7.02 -14.35 -10.34
CA GLN A 72 8.44 -14.60 -10.60
C GLN A 72 8.91 -14.04 -11.95
N ARG A 73 8.06 -14.05 -12.98
CA ARG A 73 8.41 -13.69 -14.36
C ARG A 73 8.96 -12.27 -14.50
N LYS A 74 10.18 -12.12 -15.05
CA LYS A 74 10.72 -10.82 -15.45
C LYS A 74 10.20 -10.49 -16.86
N PRO A 75 9.48 -9.38 -17.06
CA PRO A 75 9.04 -9.00 -18.41
C PRO A 75 10.24 -8.45 -19.19
N GLU A 76 10.46 -9.01 -20.37
CA GLU A 76 11.47 -8.54 -21.33
C GLU A 76 10.87 -7.48 -22.26
N GLY A 77 11.71 -6.56 -22.75
CA GLY A 77 11.34 -5.53 -23.72
C GLY A 77 10.88 -4.18 -23.14
N HIS A 78 10.55 -3.26 -24.05
CA HIS A 78 10.17 -1.89 -23.72
C HIS A 78 8.69 -1.77 -23.33
N LYS A 79 8.40 -0.81 -22.45
CA LYS A 79 7.03 -0.49 -22.06
C LYS A 79 6.39 0.43 -23.11
N LYS A 80 5.15 0.13 -23.51
CA LYS A 80 4.34 1.04 -24.31
C LYS A 80 4.12 2.38 -23.58
N ARG A 81 4.03 3.46 -24.34
CA ARG A 81 3.71 4.81 -23.85
C ARG A 81 2.38 4.79 -23.08
N GLY A 82 2.29 5.53 -21.97
CA GLY A 82 1.10 5.59 -21.11
C GLY A 82 1.03 4.54 -19.98
N ARG A 83 1.88 3.51 -19.99
CA ARG A 83 1.93 2.53 -18.88
C ARG A 83 2.53 3.16 -17.61
N PRO A 84 2.04 2.82 -16.41
CA PRO A 84 2.64 3.28 -15.16
C PRO A 84 4.16 3.03 -15.10
N LYS A 85 4.90 4.08 -14.70
CA LYS A 85 6.37 4.05 -14.60
C LYS A 85 6.85 3.01 -13.59
N ILE A 86 6.15 2.90 -12.47
CA ILE A 86 6.44 1.97 -11.37
C ILE A 86 5.66 0.68 -11.57
N THR A 87 6.37 -0.46 -11.57
CA THR A 87 5.75 -1.79 -11.57
C THR A 87 5.53 -2.28 -10.15
N TRP A 88 4.57 -3.18 -9.97
CA TRP A 88 4.33 -3.84 -8.68
C TRP A 88 5.62 -4.44 -8.08
N LYS A 89 6.46 -5.11 -8.88
CA LYS A 89 7.76 -5.63 -8.43
C LYS A 89 8.70 -4.57 -7.89
N ARG A 90 8.76 -3.40 -8.54
CA ARG A 90 9.61 -2.28 -8.08
C ARG A 90 9.08 -1.71 -6.76
N THR A 91 7.76 -1.64 -6.60
CA THR A 91 7.12 -1.25 -5.33
C THR A 91 7.49 -2.21 -4.21
N VAL A 92 7.33 -3.52 -4.43
CA VAL A 92 7.70 -4.53 -3.42
C VAL A 92 9.19 -4.50 -3.08
N LYS A 93 10.07 -4.36 -4.09
CA LYS A 93 11.52 -4.27 -3.87
C LYS A 93 11.93 -3.01 -3.10
N ALA A 94 11.24 -1.88 -3.33
CA ALA A 94 11.46 -0.68 -2.54
C ALA A 94 11.02 -0.89 -1.08
N GLU A 95 9.87 -1.54 -0.88
CA GLU A 95 9.35 -1.85 0.46
C GLU A 95 10.27 -2.78 1.25
N THR A 96 10.85 -3.81 0.62
CA THR A 96 11.85 -4.67 1.27
C THR A 96 13.08 -3.90 1.72
N ALA A 97 13.55 -2.96 0.89
CA ALA A 97 14.71 -2.13 1.21
C ALA A 97 14.42 -1.21 2.41
N THR A 98 13.22 -0.64 2.48
CA THR A 98 12.80 0.19 3.62
C THR A 98 12.60 -0.62 4.90
N MET A 99 12.24 -1.90 4.80
CA MET A 99 12.02 -2.80 5.95
C MET A 99 13.29 -3.47 6.49
N GLY A 100 14.47 -3.22 5.91
CA GLY A 100 15.75 -3.68 6.47
C GLY A 100 16.12 -5.13 6.19
N GLN A 101 15.59 -5.76 5.14
CA GLN A 101 16.13 -7.05 4.67
C GLN A 101 17.07 -6.81 3.48
N SER A 102 18.37 -6.72 3.81
CA SER A 102 19.50 -6.80 2.87
C SER A 102 19.95 -8.24 2.71
#